data_AF-A0A2Z3IKI7-F1
#
_entry.id   AF-A0A2Z3IKI7-F1
#
_cell.length_a   1.000
_cell.length_b   1.000
_cell.length_c   1.000
_cell.angle_alpha   90.00
_cell.angle_beta   90.00
_cell.angle_gamma   90.00
#
_symmetry.space_group_name_H-M   'P 1'
#
loop_
_entity.id
_entity.type
_entity.pdbx_description
1 polymer ?
#
loop_
_entity_poly.entity_id
_entity_poly.type
_entity_poly.pdbx_seq_one_letter_code
_entity_poly.pdbx_strand_id
1 'polypeptide(L)'
;MAEALRSITNKTLSGSGWQELPGGMILQWMPITHTLGQGQNQSYTWPKPFPNAVLHIQATDNSNPSAGAVVWAVNDQGLAGFNAFWNYSNQTGGTTSRAAFVFAIGK
;
A
#
# COMPACT_ATOMS: atom_id res chain seq x y z
N MET A 1 -10.39 19.97 -26.06
CA MET A 1 -10.62 18.50 -26.20
C MET A 1 -9.49 17.66 -25.58
N ALA A 2 -8.22 18.09 -25.63
CA ALA A 2 -7.09 17.33 -25.06
C ALA A 2 -7.06 17.23 -23.51
N GLU A 3 -7.51 18.26 -22.78
CA GLU A 3 -7.52 18.23 -21.30
C GLU A 3 -8.57 17.30 -20.70
N ALA A 4 -9.75 17.21 -21.33
CA ALA A 4 -10.79 16.26 -20.92
C ALA A 4 -10.35 14.80 -21.13
N LEU A 5 -9.55 14.52 -22.16
CA LEU A 5 -8.98 13.20 -22.40
C LEU A 5 -7.90 12.85 -21.38
N ARG A 6 -7.04 13.82 -21.02
CA ARG A 6 -6.05 13.68 -19.93
C ARG A 6 -6.71 13.42 -18.58
N SER A 7 -7.88 13.99 -18.31
CA SER A 7 -8.64 13.75 -17.08
C SER A 7 -9.16 12.30 -16.94
N ILE A 8 -9.27 11.54 -18.03
CA ILE A 8 -9.81 10.17 -17.99
C ILE A 8 -8.69 9.12 -17.95
N THR A 9 -7.52 9.43 -18.53
CA THR A 9 -6.37 8.50 -18.59
C THR A 9 -5.37 8.65 -17.43
N ASN A 10 -5.50 9.69 -16.61
CA ASN A 10 -4.59 9.98 -15.50
C ASN A 10 -4.98 9.27 -14.18
N LYS A 11 -5.82 8.24 -14.23
CA LYS A 11 -6.25 7.49 -13.05
C LYS A 11 -6.77 6.10 -13.39
N THR A 12 -6.72 5.22 -12.39
CA THR A 12 -7.47 3.96 -12.36
C THR A 12 -8.21 3.87 -11.03
N LEU A 13 -9.55 3.78 -11.08
CA LEU A 13 -10.43 3.80 -9.89
C LEU A 13 -10.90 2.40 -9.46
N SER A 14 -10.02 1.40 -9.53
CA SER A 14 -10.29 0.06 -9.00
C SER A 14 -9.94 -0.06 -7.51
N GLY A 15 -10.24 -1.20 -6.89
CA GLY A 15 -9.90 -1.49 -5.49
C GLY A 15 -8.41 -1.30 -5.18
N SER A 16 -7.53 -1.70 -6.11
CA SER A 16 -6.16 -1.20 -6.19
C SER A 16 -6.07 -0.21 -7.33
N GLY A 17 -5.63 1.01 -7.08
CA GLY A 17 -5.77 2.11 -8.02
C GLY A 17 -4.75 3.22 -7.82
N TRP A 18 -4.84 4.22 -8.70
CA TRP A 18 -3.92 5.35 -8.70
C TRP A 18 -4.57 6.58 -9.35
N GLN A 19 -4.02 7.75 -9.04
CA GLN A 19 -4.34 9.02 -9.69
C GLN A 19 -3.07 9.87 -9.80
N GLU A 20 -2.76 10.32 -11.01
CA GLU A 20 -1.78 11.36 -11.27
C GLU A 20 -2.38 12.73 -10.89
N LEU A 21 -1.62 13.48 -10.11
CA LEU A 21 -1.92 14.84 -9.70
C LEU A 21 -1.16 15.85 -10.57
N PRO A 22 -1.63 17.11 -10.63
CA PRO A 22 -0.84 18.20 -11.18
C PRO A 22 0.58 18.23 -10.56
N GLY A 23 1.59 18.53 -11.37
CA GLY A 23 2.99 18.51 -10.93
C GLY A 23 3.70 17.16 -11.02
N GLY A 24 3.05 16.13 -11.60
CA GLY A 24 3.65 14.82 -11.85
C GLY A 24 3.69 13.91 -10.63
N MET A 25 2.97 14.28 -9.58
CA MET A 25 2.79 13.42 -8.42
C MET A 25 1.79 12.31 -8.71
N ILE A 26 1.91 11.20 -8.00
CA ILE A 26 1.03 10.04 -8.10
C ILE A 26 0.56 9.70 -6.70
N LEU A 27 -0.76 9.58 -6.53
CA LEU A 27 -1.39 8.92 -5.39
C LEU A 27 -1.74 7.50 -5.78
N GLN A 28 -1.49 6.53 -4.90
CA GLN A 28 -1.86 5.13 -5.11
C GLN A 28 -2.50 4.54 -3.87
N TRP A 29 -3.38 3.58 -4.07
CA TRP A 29 -4.01 2.82 -3.00
C TRP A 29 -4.14 1.36 -3.39
N MET A 30 -4.06 0.46 -2.41
CA MET A 30 -4.35 -0.96 -2.62
C MET A 30 -4.67 -1.68 -1.31
N PRO A 31 -5.69 -2.56 -1.27
CA PRO A 31 -5.76 -3.59 -0.25
C PRO A 31 -4.63 -4.59 -0.43
N ILE A 32 -4.09 -5.08 0.67
CA ILE A 32 -3.11 -6.16 0.71
C ILE A 32 -3.59 -7.28 1.62
N THR A 33 -3.27 -8.51 1.24
CA THR A 33 -3.40 -9.70 2.09
C THR A 33 -2.00 -10.26 2.33
N HIS A 34 -1.56 -10.17 3.57
CA HIS A 34 -0.30 -10.73 4.05
C HIS A 34 -0.54 -12.15 4.51
N THR A 35 0.27 -13.12 4.07
CA THR A 35 0.07 -14.55 4.35
C THR A 35 1.31 -15.26 4.90
N LEU A 36 2.45 -14.56 4.97
CA LEU A 36 3.72 -15.13 5.46
C LEU A 36 3.80 -15.22 6.99
N GLY A 37 2.78 -14.73 7.70
CA GLY A 37 2.74 -14.70 9.15
C GLY A 37 3.45 -13.48 9.77
N GLN A 38 3.30 -13.36 11.08
CA GLN A 38 3.77 -12.22 11.85
C GLN A 38 5.27 -11.97 11.67
N GLY A 39 5.65 -10.70 11.55
CA GLY A 39 7.04 -10.25 11.49
C GLY A 39 7.80 -10.67 10.22
N GLN A 40 7.15 -11.35 9.27
CA GLN A 40 7.75 -11.71 7.99
C GLN A 40 7.49 -10.63 6.94
N ASN A 41 8.50 -10.29 6.15
CA ASN A 41 8.35 -9.35 5.04
C ASN A 41 7.66 -10.04 3.87
N GLN A 42 6.54 -9.47 3.41
CA GLN A 42 5.92 -9.83 2.14
C GLN A 42 6.04 -8.67 1.15
N SER A 43 6.41 -8.99 -0.09
CA SER A 43 6.52 -8.01 -1.16
C SER A 43 5.18 -7.76 -1.85
N TYR A 44 4.95 -6.49 -2.19
CA TYR A 44 3.79 -6.02 -2.93
C TYR A 44 4.22 -5.10 -4.07
N THR A 45 3.48 -5.15 -5.17
CA THR A 45 3.75 -4.36 -6.37
C THR A 45 2.74 -3.23 -6.48
N TRP A 46 3.21 -2.02 -6.79
CA TRP A 46 2.34 -0.87 -7.01
C TRP A 46 1.45 -1.06 -8.24
N PRO A 47 0.19 -0.57 -8.23
CA PRO A 47 -0.65 -0.50 -9.42
C PRO A 47 0.02 0.20 -10.60
N LYS A 48 0.85 1.20 -10.32
CA LYS A 48 1.69 1.92 -11.28
C LYS A 48 3.06 2.16 -10.65
N PRO A 49 4.18 1.87 -11.32
CA PRO A 49 5.49 2.24 -10.79
C PRO A 49 5.62 3.76 -10.63
N PHE A 50 6.21 4.22 -9.51
CA PHE A 50 6.61 5.61 -9.32
C PHE A 50 7.82 5.93 -10.21
N PRO A 51 7.79 6.97 -11.05
CA PRO A 51 8.89 7.25 -11.98
C PRO A 51 10.23 7.60 -11.31
N ASN A 52 10.23 8.25 -10.14
CA ASN A 52 11.43 8.78 -9.50
C ASN A 52 11.60 8.34 -8.04
N ALA A 53 10.54 8.44 -7.22
CA ALA A 53 10.61 8.15 -5.79
C ALA A 53 9.23 7.93 -5.16
N VAL A 54 9.19 7.04 -4.17
CA VAL A 54 8.12 6.99 -3.19
C VAL A 54 8.46 7.98 -2.07
N LEU A 55 7.54 8.91 -1.77
CA LEU A 55 7.77 9.94 -0.75
C LEU A 55 7.14 9.57 0.59
N HIS A 56 6.00 8.87 0.57
CA HIS A 56 5.35 8.40 1.78
C HIS A 56 4.45 7.20 1.50
N ILE A 57 4.37 6.29 2.47
CA ILE A 57 3.48 5.13 2.46
C ILE A 57 2.85 5.01 3.84
N GLN A 58 1.54 4.77 3.87
CA GLN A 58 0.78 4.42 5.06
C GLN A 58 0.10 3.07 4.84
N ALA A 59 0.18 2.20 5.84
CA ALA A 59 -0.56 0.95 5.89
C ALA A 59 -1.47 0.99 7.12
N THR A 60 -2.76 0.79 6.90
CA THR A 60 -3.76 0.74 7.97
C THR A 60 -4.33 -0.66 8.04
N ASP A 61 -4.43 -1.22 9.24
CA ASP A 61 -5.02 -2.53 9.43
C ASP A 61 -6.46 -2.55 8.91
N ASN A 62 -6.80 -3.56 8.12
CA ASN A 62 -8.13 -3.76 7.56
C ASN A 62 -8.58 -5.22 7.76
N SER A 63 -8.19 -5.78 8.90
CA SER A 63 -8.52 -7.14 9.29
C SER A 63 -9.52 -7.13 10.44
N ASN A 64 -10.10 -8.30 10.73
CA ASN A 64 -10.96 -8.42 11.89
C ASN A 64 -10.18 -8.05 13.18
N PRO A 65 -10.85 -7.42 14.17
CA PRO A 65 -10.19 -7.00 15.39
C PRO A 65 -9.43 -8.16 16.04
N SER A 66 -8.17 -7.92 16.36
CA SER A 66 -7.34 -8.84 17.15
C SER A 66 -7.37 -8.46 18.61
N ALA A 67 -7.09 -9.42 19.50
CA ALA A 67 -7.02 -9.20 20.93
C ALA A 67 -5.96 -8.16 21.35
N GLY A 68 -4.95 -7.92 20.51
CA GLY A 68 -3.91 -6.90 20.71
C GLY A 68 -3.86 -5.86 19.59
N ALA A 69 -3.27 -4.71 19.91
CA ALA A 69 -2.99 -3.66 18.91
C ALA A 69 -2.00 -4.18 17.87
N VAL A 70 -2.25 -3.84 16.61
CA VAL A 70 -1.40 -4.21 15.48
C VAL A 70 -0.73 -3.01 14.87
N VAL A 71 0.55 -3.19 14.60
CA VAL A 71 1.39 -2.22 13.93
C VAL A 71 1.77 -2.81 12.58
N TRP A 72 1.53 -2.04 11.52
CA TRP A 72 2.06 -2.30 10.19
C TRP A 72 3.33 -1.49 9.98
N ALA A 73 4.32 -2.11 9.39
CA ALA A 73 5.54 -1.47 8.95
C ALA A 73 5.74 -1.73 7.46
N VAL A 74 6.25 -0.71 6.78
CA VAL A 74 6.60 -0.76 5.37
C VAL A 74 8.10 -0.49 5.24
N ASN A 75 8.79 -1.34 4.50
CA ASN A 75 10.21 -1.25 4.23
C ASN A 75 10.51 -1.45 2.73
N ASP A 76 11.76 -1.21 2.35
CA ASP A 76 12.26 -1.39 0.97
C ASP A 76 11.37 -0.70 -0.07
N GLN A 77 11.18 0.61 0.07
CA GLN A 77 10.31 1.42 -0.78
C GLN A 77 10.91 1.61 -2.17
N GLY A 78 10.73 0.60 -3.02
CA GLY A 78 11.13 0.61 -4.41
C GLY A 78 10.12 1.34 -5.30
N LEU A 79 10.58 1.71 -6.50
CA LEU A 79 9.76 2.38 -7.50
C LEU A 79 8.58 1.53 -7.97
N ALA A 80 8.77 0.21 -8.05
CA ALA A 80 7.76 -0.73 -8.51
C ALA A 80 7.01 -1.46 -7.38
N GLY A 81 7.49 -1.36 -6.14
CA GLY A 81 6.91 -2.13 -5.04
C GLY A 81 7.53 -1.81 -3.69
N PHE A 82 7.05 -2.50 -2.68
CA PHE A 82 7.45 -2.33 -1.28
C PHE A 82 7.33 -3.65 -0.55
N ASN A 83 7.99 -3.75 0.60
CA ASN A 83 7.78 -4.81 1.55
C ASN A 83 6.91 -4.30 2.70
N ALA A 84 6.03 -5.15 3.21
CA ALA A 84 5.27 -4.86 4.42
C ALA A 84 5.22 -6.09 5.34
N PHE A 85 5.24 -5.81 6.63
CA PHE A 85 5.01 -6.79 7.70
C PHE A 85 4.13 -6.20 8.77
N TRP A 86 3.58 -7.05 9.62
CA TRP A 86 2.76 -6.67 10.76
C TRP A 86 3.23 -7.38 12.03
N ASN A 87 2.97 -6.74 13.17
CA ASN A 87 3.27 -7.27 14.51
C ASN A 87 2.19 -6.92 15.53
N TYR A 88 2.03 -7.76 16.55
CA TYR A 88 1.30 -7.42 17.77
C TYR A 88 2.18 -6.62 18.72
N SER A 89 1.63 -5.60 19.37
CA SER A 89 2.33 -4.88 20.43
C SER A 89 2.47 -5.70 21.72
N ASN A 90 1.60 -6.69 21.94
CA ASN A 90 1.60 -7.61 23.08
C ASN A 90 0.72 -8.84 22.78
N GLN A 91 1.22 -9.84 22.05
CA GLN A 91 0.87 -11.25 22.26
C GLN A 91 1.53 -12.22 21.26
N THR A 92 1.70 -13.44 21.76
CA THR A 92 2.24 -14.64 21.13
C THR A 92 1.18 -15.34 20.28
N GLY A 93 1.33 -15.24 18.95
CA GLY A 93 0.64 -16.10 17.96
C GLY A 93 -0.84 -15.80 17.68
N GLY A 94 -1.32 -16.14 16.48
CA GLY A 94 -2.77 -16.26 16.24
C GLY A 94 -3.26 -16.26 14.78
N THR A 95 -2.55 -15.66 13.83
CA THR A 95 -3.00 -15.62 12.43
C THR A 95 -1.81 -15.65 11.48
N THR A 96 -1.82 -16.55 10.49
CA THR A 96 -0.84 -16.53 9.39
C THR A 96 -1.20 -15.50 8.32
N SER A 97 -2.47 -15.11 8.26
CA SER A 97 -2.99 -14.17 7.27
C SER A 97 -3.60 -12.92 7.90
N ARG A 98 -3.30 -11.74 7.35
CA ARG A 98 -3.83 -10.45 7.80
C ARG A 98 -3.97 -9.47 6.64
N ALA A 99 -4.99 -8.64 6.67
CA ALA A 99 -5.26 -7.65 5.63
C ALA A 99 -4.97 -6.22 6.11
N ALA A 100 -4.49 -5.39 5.18
CA ALA A 100 -4.32 -3.95 5.37
C ALA A 100 -4.75 -3.18 4.13
N PHE A 101 -5.01 -1.90 4.30
CA PHE A 101 -5.17 -0.96 3.20
C PHE A 101 -3.94 -0.05 3.16
N VAL A 102 -3.30 0.01 1.99
CA VAL A 102 -2.08 0.78 1.77
C VAL A 102 -2.41 2.00 0.94
N PHE A 103 -1.85 3.14 1.34
CA PHE A 103 -1.89 4.40 0.61
C PHE A 103 -0.46 4.92 0.42
N ALA A 104 -0.15 5.42 -0.76
CA ALA A 104 1.18 5.93 -1.08
C ALA A 104 1.13 7.19 -1.95
N ILE A 105 2.14 8.03 -1.79
CA ILE A 105 2.36 9.23 -2.59
C ILE A 105 3.82 9.32 -3.05
N GLY A 106 4.02 9.73 -4.29
CA GLY A 106 5.34 9.80 -4.91
C GLY A 106 5.30 10.49 -6.26
N LYS A 107 6.39 10.39 -7.01
CA LYS A 107 6.54 10.93 -8.37
C LYS A 107 7.62 10.18 -9.14
#